data_AF-A0A5B8BW11-F1
#
_entry.id   AF-A0A5B8BW11-F1
#
_cell.length_a   1.000
_cell.length_b   1.000
_cell.length_c   1.000
_cell.angle_alpha   90.00
_cell.angle_beta   90.00
_cell.angle_gamma   90.00
#
_symmetry.space_group_name_H-M   'P 1'
#
loop_
_entity.id
_entity.type
_entity.pdbx_description
1 polymer ?
#
loop_
_entity_poly.entity_id
_entity_poly.type
_entity_poly.pdbx_seq_one_letter_code
_entity_poly.pdbx_strand_id
1 'polypeptide(L)'
;MSAPSAKPLFKAIRGAPPRLPLGGDWPLQDAPGADAPRDPLDYDPTPPEPTRALISAELGAIAGIGGPIWEPAVGGGHMARVLSGAGFEVLGSDIVDRGHPGVLLRSFYDFSPDQALAPIIITNPPYCEVSAKGHCRWLRHCLEMQPRYLALLLSAEWPFARQNGMDALLAEHPYSIEYKICWKIDFRGLGNPAQRNSWFVWREGWAGEPVTRRLFKEVQDPAQEVLL
;
A
#
# COMPACT_ATOMS: atom_id res chain seq x y z
N MET A 1 37.83 -18.55 29.80
CA MET A 1 36.41 -18.61 30.22
C MET A 1 35.56 -18.42 28.98
N SER A 2 34.81 -19.46 28.59
CA SER A 2 34.01 -19.48 27.35
C SER A 2 32.58 -19.04 27.66
N ALA A 3 32.04 -18.09 26.91
CA ALA A 3 30.67 -17.59 27.10
C ALA A 3 29.65 -18.69 26.74
N PRO A 4 28.57 -18.89 27.52
CA PRO A 4 27.57 -19.89 27.21
C PRO A 4 26.76 -19.51 25.96
N SER A 5 26.51 -20.49 25.10
CA SER A 5 25.76 -20.39 23.85
C SER A 5 24.26 -20.14 24.11
N ALA A 6 23.70 -19.08 23.52
CA ALA A 6 22.28 -18.70 23.61
C ALA A 6 21.31 -19.58 22.78
N LYS A 7 21.79 -20.69 22.19
CA LYS A 7 21.00 -21.55 21.30
C LYS A 7 19.83 -22.34 21.93
N PRO A 8 19.67 -22.54 23.26
CA PRO A 8 18.49 -23.23 23.77
C PRO A 8 17.27 -22.32 24.02
N LEU A 9 17.40 -20.98 23.96
CA LEU A 9 16.32 -20.07 24.36
C LEU A 9 15.14 -20.01 23.38
N PHE A 10 15.30 -20.46 22.13
CA PHE A 10 14.29 -20.29 21.08
C PHE A 10 13.56 -21.57 20.65
N LYS A 11 13.80 -22.71 21.32
CA LYS A 11 13.23 -24.00 20.89
C LYS A 11 11.97 -24.43 21.64
N ALA A 12 11.19 -23.50 22.19
CA ALA A 12 9.95 -23.80 22.89
C ALA A 12 8.86 -22.74 22.67
N ILE A 13 8.36 -22.60 21.43
CA ILE A 13 7.03 -22.03 21.18
C ILE A 13 6.34 -22.84 20.06
N ARG A 14 5.96 -24.08 20.40
CA ARG A 14 4.80 -24.74 19.80
C ARG A 14 3.99 -25.27 20.98
N GLY A 15 2.89 -24.58 21.26
CA GLY A 15 2.08 -24.76 22.46
C GLY A 15 1.96 -23.42 23.19
N ALA A 16 0.72 -22.99 23.45
CA ALA A 16 0.49 -21.86 24.34
C ALA A 16 1.19 -22.16 25.68
N PRO A 17 1.97 -21.21 26.23
CA PRO A 17 2.63 -21.45 27.50
C PRO A 17 1.55 -21.71 28.57
N PRO A 18 1.75 -22.67 29.49
CA PRO A 18 0.92 -22.72 30.68
C PRO A 18 1.03 -21.35 31.35
N ARG A 19 -0.11 -20.78 31.75
CA ARG A 19 -0.14 -19.52 32.52
C ARG A 19 0.62 -19.78 33.83
N LEU A 20 1.90 -19.43 33.86
CA LEU A 20 2.66 -19.37 35.10
C LEU A 20 1.99 -18.28 35.94
N PRO A 21 1.59 -18.57 37.20
CA PRO A 21 1.09 -17.54 38.08
C PRO A 21 2.29 -16.69 38.52
N LEU A 22 2.68 -15.74 37.67
CA LEU A 22 3.58 -14.67 38.07
C LEU A 22 2.76 -13.74 38.96
N GLY A 23 3.00 -13.85 40.27
CA GLY A 23 2.43 -12.96 41.28
C GLY A 23 2.82 -11.51 40.97
N GLY A 24 1.81 -10.73 40.59
CA GLY A 24 1.88 -9.30 40.39
C GLY A 24 0.56 -8.84 39.76
N ASP A 25 -0.02 -7.77 40.30
CA ASP A 25 -1.18 -7.07 39.74
C ASP A 25 -0.77 -6.35 38.44
N TRP A 26 -0.35 -7.12 37.44
CA TRP A 26 -0.16 -6.61 36.09
C TRP A 26 -1.54 -6.44 35.46
N PRO A 27 -1.88 -5.26 34.94
CA PRO A 27 -3.14 -5.08 34.25
C PRO A 27 -3.23 -6.12 33.13
N LEU A 28 -4.29 -6.94 33.16
CA LEU A 28 -4.60 -7.85 32.08
C LEU A 28 -4.76 -7.01 30.82
N GLN A 29 -3.83 -7.15 29.88
CA GLN A 29 -3.99 -6.55 28.57
C GLN A 29 -5.02 -7.41 27.84
N ASP A 30 -6.22 -6.85 27.64
CA ASP A 30 -7.21 -7.48 26.78
C ASP A 30 -6.55 -7.75 25.42
N ALA A 31 -6.70 -8.97 24.92
CA ALA A 31 -6.32 -9.26 23.55
C ALA A 31 -7.06 -8.27 22.65
N PRO A 32 -6.39 -7.65 21.66
CA PRO A 32 -7.09 -6.80 20.71
C PRO A 32 -8.32 -7.56 20.21
N GLY A 33 -9.49 -6.91 20.25
CA GLY A 33 -10.75 -7.50 19.83
C GLY A 33 -10.58 -8.13 18.45
N ALA A 34 -11.21 -9.28 18.22
CA ALA A 34 -11.06 -10.04 16.98
C ALA A 34 -11.24 -9.12 15.77
N ASP A 35 -10.19 -9.00 14.95
CA ASP A 35 -10.23 -8.23 13.72
C ASP A 35 -11.44 -8.67 12.89
N ALA A 36 -12.21 -7.72 12.38
CA ALA A 36 -13.25 -8.02 11.40
C ALA A 36 -12.64 -8.85 10.27
N PRO A 37 -13.33 -9.91 9.80
CA PRO A 37 -12.80 -10.81 8.78
C PRO A 37 -12.29 -10.00 7.58
N ARG A 38 -11.09 -10.31 7.11
CA ARG A 38 -10.52 -9.67 5.92
C ARG A 38 -11.36 -10.06 4.70
N ASP A 39 -11.55 -9.12 3.79
CA ASP A 39 -12.18 -9.41 2.51
C ASP A 39 -11.34 -10.45 1.74
N PRO A 40 -11.95 -11.51 1.17
CA PRO A 40 -11.21 -12.57 0.48
C PRO A 40 -10.39 -12.10 -0.72
N LEU A 41 -10.75 -10.96 -1.31
CA LEU A 41 -10.07 -10.35 -2.45
C LEU A 41 -9.16 -9.19 -2.03
N ASP A 42 -8.91 -9.02 -0.72
CA ASP A 42 -8.17 -7.88 -0.14
C ASP A 42 -8.73 -6.52 -0.60
N TYR A 43 -10.06 -6.41 -0.71
CA TYR A 43 -10.71 -5.13 -0.98
C TYR A 43 -10.65 -4.19 0.23
N ASP A 44 -9.79 -3.16 0.15
CA ASP A 44 -9.67 -2.10 1.15
C ASP A 44 -9.93 -0.72 0.48
N PRO A 45 -11.14 -0.13 0.66
CA PRO A 45 -11.48 1.20 0.15
C PRO A 45 -10.46 2.26 0.57
N THR A 46 -9.86 2.95 -0.39
CA THR A 46 -8.86 3.98 -0.07
C THR A 46 -9.56 5.28 0.34
N PRO A 47 -9.37 5.79 1.57
CA PRO A 47 -9.91 7.08 1.97
C PRO A 47 -9.24 8.21 1.17
N PRO A 48 -9.86 9.40 1.07
CA PRO A 48 -9.42 10.42 0.12
C PRO A 48 -8.06 11.06 0.45
N GLU A 49 -7.68 11.15 1.72
CA GLU A 49 -6.49 11.87 2.18
C GLU A 49 -5.17 11.37 1.58
N PRO A 50 -4.85 10.05 1.54
CA PRO A 50 -3.62 9.56 0.93
C PRO A 50 -3.52 9.90 -0.56
N THR A 51 -4.63 9.85 -1.30
CA THR A 51 -4.66 10.18 -2.73
C THR A 51 -4.49 11.68 -2.95
N ARG A 52 -5.17 12.53 -2.15
CA ARG A 52 -4.99 14.00 -2.20
C ARG A 52 -3.55 14.41 -1.93
N ALA A 53 -2.92 13.83 -0.91
CA ALA A 53 -1.54 14.13 -0.57
C ALA A 53 -0.56 13.72 -1.68
N LEU A 54 -0.80 12.59 -2.36
CA LEU A 54 -0.02 12.21 -3.54
C LEU A 54 -0.20 13.23 -4.66
N ILE A 55 -1.45 13.60 -4.98
CA ILE A 55 -1.74 14.62 -6.00
C ILE A 55 -1.03 15.93 -5.67
N SER A 56 -1.12 16.42 -4.43
CA SER A 56 -0.46 17.67 -4.03
C SER A 56 1.06 17.63 -4.22
N ALA A 57 1.70 16.48 -3.99
CA ALA A 57 3.15 16.32 -4.15
C ALA A 57 3.57 16.11 -5.61
N GLU A 58 2.71 15.49 -6.42
CA GLU A 58 3.06 14.93 -7.73
C GLU A 58 2.30 15.56 -8.90
N LEU A 59 1.44 16.55 -8.66
CA LEU A 59 0.56 17.16 -9.68
C LEU A 59 1.33 17.55 -10.94
N GLY A 60 2.45 18.26 -10.80
CA GLY A 60 3.27 18.68 -11.94
C GLY A 60 3.89 17.51 -12.71
N ALA A 61 4.27 16.43 -12.02
CA ALA A 61 4.83 15.24 -12.65
C ALA A 61 3.76 14.45 -13.41
N ILE A 62 2.60 14.22 -12.78
CA ILE A 62 1.47 13.49 -13.38
C ILE A 62 0.91 14.29 -14.56
N ALA A 63 0.63 15.58 -14.37
CA ALA A 63 0.11 16.45 -15.44
C ALA A 63 1.11 16.64 -16.59
N GLY A 64 2.41 16.64 -16.29
CA GLY A 64 3.47 16.75 -17.30
C GLY A 64 3.61 15.53 -18.21
N ILE A 65 3.18 14.35 -17.76
CA ILE A 65 3.10 13.14 -18.60
C ILE A 65 1.94 13.25 -19.57
N GLY A 66 0.81 13.76 -19.10
CA GLY A 66 -0.44 13.86 -19.86
C GLY A 66 -1.13 12.51 -20.08
N GLY A 67 -2.39 12.56 -20.50
CA GLY A 67 -3.23 11.38 -20.72
C GLY A 67 -3.97 10.90 -19.46
N PRO A 68 -4.73 9.81 -19.58
CA PRO A 68 -5.54 9.27 -18.48
C PRO A 68 -4.69 8.62 -17.39
N ILE A 69 -5.32 8.35 -16.26
CA ILE A 69 -4.79 7.52 -15.16
C ILE A 69 -5.59 6.22 -15.13
N TRP A 70 -4.91 5.10 -14.99
CA TRP A 70 -5.52 3.79 -14.80
C TRP A 70 -5.46 3.35 -13.33
N GLU A 71 -6.61 3.04 -12.76
CA GLU A 71 -6.75 2.31 -11.49
C GLU A 71 -7.16 0.85 -11.79
N PRO A 72 -6.21 -0.11 -11.83
CA PRO A 72 -6.48 -1.51 -12.18
C PRO A 72 -7.12 -2.37 -11.07
N ALA A 73 -7.40 -1.79 -9.91
CA ALA A 73 -8.14 -2.40 -8.80
C ALA A 73 -9.18 -1.41 -8.26
N VAL A 74 -10.01 -0.85 -9.15
CA VAL A 74 -10.85 0.31 -8.86
C VAL A 74 -11.86 0.09 -7.75
N GLY A 75 -12.32 -1.14 -7.56
CA GLY A 75 -13.33 -1.51 -6.59
C GLY A 75 -14.54 -0.56 -6.64
N GLY A 76 -14.88 0.04 -5.50
CA GLY A 76 -15.97 1.03 -5.41
C GLY A 76 -15.65 2.42 -5.98
N GLY A 77 -14.45 2.64 -6.55
CA GLY A 77 -14.01 3.90 -7.17
C GLY A 77 -13.64 5.00 -6.18
N HIS A 78 -13.21 4.65 -4.97
CA HIS A 78 -12.89 5.65 -3.93
C HIS A 78 -11.68 6.52 -4.33
N MET A 79 -10.62 5.88 -4.85
CA MET A 79 -9.44 6.58 -5.36
C MET A 79 -9.74 7.27 -6.70
N ALA A 80 -10.36 6.56 -7.65
CA ALA A 80 -10.78 7.13 -8.94
C ALA A 80 -11.59 8.43 -8.81
N ARG A 81 -12.55 8.51 -7.86
CA ARG A 81 -13.33 9.74 -7.63
C ARG A 81 -12.47 10.93 -7.17
N VAL A 82 -11.45 10.67 -6.35
CA VAL A 82 -10.54 11.73 -5.87
C VAL A 82 -9.64 12.22 -7.00
N LEU A 83 -9.08 11.31 -7.79
CA LEU A 83 -8.29 11.63 -8.97
C LEU A 83 -9.13 12.41 -10.00
N SER A 84 -10.35 11.96 -10.28
CA SER A 84 -11.28 12.63 -11.19
C SER A 84 -11.66 14.03 -10.68
N GLY A 85 -11.90 14.17 -9.37
CA GLY A 85 -12.18 15.46 -8.73
C GLY A 85 -11.01 16.45 -8.78
N ALA A 86 -9.79 15.96 -8.98
CA ALA A 86 -8.60 16.79 -9.22
C ALA A 86 -8.38 17.13 -10.71
N GLY A 87 -9.30 16.73 -11.60
CA GLY A 87 -9.28 17.06 -13.03
C GLY A 87 -8.58 16.05 -13.93
N PHE A 88 -8.21 14.88 -13.41
CA PHE A 88 -7.65 13.80 -14.23
C PHE A 88 -8.76 12.96 -14.89
N GLU A 89 -8.53 12.52 -16.12
CA GLU A 89 -9.31 11.42 -16.70
C GLU A 89 -8.88 10.12 -16.03
N VAL A 90 -9.83 9.31 -15.54
CA VAL A 90 -9.54 8.06 -14.84
C VAL A 90 -10.28 6.91 -15.50
N LEU A 91 -9.53 5.86 -15.84
CA LEU A 91 -10.03 4.60 -16.36
C LEU A 91 -9.91 3.55 -15.25
N GLY A 92 -11.03 2.92 -14.89
CA GLY A 92 -11.08 1.91 -13.84
C GLY A 92 -11.29 0.51 -14.41
N SER A 93 -10.52 -0.47 -13.94
CA SER A 93 -10.81 -1.89 -14.16
C SER A 93 -10.80 -2.65 -12.83
N ASP A 94 -11.61 -3.70 -12.74
CA ASP A 94 -11.65 -4.60 -11.60
C ASP A 94 -12.14 -5.98 -12.03
N ILE A 95 -11.88 -7.01 -11.22
CA ILE A 95 -12.45 -8.35 -11.41
C ILE A 95 -13.90 -8.45 -10.89
N VAL A 96 -14.33 -7.50 -10.06
CA VAL A 96 -15.67 -7.48 -9.46
C VAL A 96 -16.29 -6.09 -9.56
N ASP A 97 -17.54 -6.05 -10.03
CA ASP A 97 -18.34 -4.83 -10.03
C ASP A 97 -18.76 -4.46 -8.60
N ARG A 98 -18.30 -3.30 -8.12
CA ARG A 98 -18.69 -2.72 -6.83
C ARG A 98 -19.38 -1.35 -7.00
N GLY A 99 -19.95 -1.09 -8.17
CA GLY A 99 -20.73 0.11 -8.46
C GLY A 99 -19.92 1.34 -8.89
N HIS A 100 -18.67 1.15 -9.35
CA HIS A 100 -17.93 2.23 -10.02
C HIS A 100 -18.47 2.40 -11.46
N PRO A 101 -18.99 3.58 -11.83
CA PRO A 101 -19.51 3.80 -13.18
C PRO A 101 -18.45 3.61 -14.26
N GLY A 102 -18.76 2.83 -15.30
CA GLY A 102 -17.84 2.62 -16.41
C GLY A 102 -16.67 1.69 -16.10
N VAL A 103 -16.71 0.93 -15.01
CA VAL A 103 -15.68 -0.08 -14.70
C VAL A 103 -15.55 -1.11 -15.83
N LEU A 104 -14.32 -1.35 -16.27
CA LEU A 104 -13.99 -2.45 -17.15
C LEU A 104 -13.82 -3.73 -16.33
N LEU A 105 -14.77 -4.66 -16.44
CA LEU A 105 -14.73 -5.95 -15.73
C LEU A 105 -13.75 -6.91 -16.40
N ARG A 106 -12.49 -6.87 -15.97
CA ARG A 106 -11.39 -7.66 -16.50
C ARG A 106 -10.28 -7.78 -15.47
N SER A 107 -9.63 -8.95 -15.40
CA SER A 107 -8.45 -9.11 -14.55
C SER A 107 -7.33 -8.22 -15.04
N PHE A 108 -6.61 -7.59 -14.10
CA PHE A 108 -5.42 -6.81 -14.44
C PHE A 108 -4.40 -7.67 -15.21
N TYR A 109 -4.27 -8.96 -14.87
CA TYR A 109 -3.38 -9.91 -15.53
C TYR A 109 -3.78 -10.31 -16.95
N ASP A 110 -5.00 -9.96 -17.39
CA ASP A 110 -5.43 -10.27 -18.76
C ASP A 110 -4.95 -9.21 -19.76
N PHE A 111 -4.45 -8.06 -19.31
CA PHE A 111 -3.97 -7.00 -20.19
C PHE A 111 -2.54 -7.27 -20.64
N SER A 112 -2.26 -7.02 -21.91
CA SER A 112 -0.91 -6.96 -22.46
C SER A 112 -0.45 -5.50 -22.60
N PRO A 113 0.85 -5.21 -22.74
CA PRO A 113 1.35 -3.84 -22.83
C PRO A 113 0.71 -3.00 -23.96
N ASP A 114 0.38 -3.62 -25.10
CA ASP A 114 -0.35 -3.00 -26.21
C ASP A 114 -1.83 -2.69 -25.91
N GLN A 115 -2.36 -3.25 -24.81
CA GLN A 115 -3.72 -3.06 -24.30
C GLN A 115 -3.77 -2.23 -23.02
N ALA A 116 -2.65 -1.64 -22.58
CA ALA A 116 -2.62 -0.78 -21.40
C ALA A 116 -3.65 0.35 -21.55
N LEU A 117 -4.50 0.55 -20.54
CA LEU A 117 -5.54 1.58 -20.63
C LEU A 117 -4.98 3.00 -20.54
N ALA A 118 -3.86 3.17 -19.86
CA ALA A 118 -3.26 4.48 -19.61
C ALA A 118 -1.75 4.40 -19.40
N PRO A 119 -1.00 5.49 -19.68
CA PRO A 119 0.43 5.57 -19.39
C PRO A 119 0.73 5.75 -17.89
N ILE A 120 -0.27 6.11 -17.09
CA ILE A 120 -0.12 6.38 -15.65
C ILE A 120 -0.95 5.35 -14.90
N ILE A 121 -0.36 4.65 -13.93
CA ILE A 121 -1.04 3.70 -13.04
C ILE A 121 -0.95 4.23 -11.60
N ILE A 122 -2.08 4.44 -10.95
CA ILE A 122 -2.16 4.81 -9.53
C ILE A 122 -3.21 3.91 -8.89
N THR A 123 -2.80 3.11 -7.89
CA THR A 123 -3.73 2.12 -7.30
C THR A 123 -3.35 1.74 -5.88
N ASN A 124 -4.34 1.26 -5.12
CA ASN A 124 -4.15 0.45 -3.92
C ASN A 124 -4.34 -1.02 -4.32
N PRO A 125 -3.27 -1.77 -4.63
CA PRO A 125 -3.40 -3.10 -5.17
C PRO A 125 -3.82 -4.12 -4.10
N PRO A 126 -4.42 -5.26 -4.48
CA PRO A 126 -4.68 -6.37 -3.56
C PRO A 126 -3.38 -6.83 -2.88
N TYR A 127 -3.34 -6.73 -1.55
CA TYR A 127 -2.08 -6.89 -0.81
C TYR A 127 -1.48 -8.29 -0.92
N CYS A 128 -2.32 -9.34 -0.94
CA CYS A 128 -1.87 -10.72 -1.13
C CYS A 128 -1.17 -10.95 -2.47
N GLU A 129 -1.44 -10.16 -3.51
CA GLU A 129 -0.86 -10.28 -4.85
C GLU A 129 0.47 -9.51 -4.99
N VAL A 130 0.59 -8.35 -4.34
CA VAL A 130 1.77 -7.47 -4.40
C VAL A 130 2.82 -7.78 -3.33
N SER A 131 2.43 -8.48 -2.25
CA SER A 131 3.34 -8.89 -1.19
C SER A 131 4.36 -9.95 -1.65
N ALA A 132 5.43 -10.12 -0.88
CA ALA A 132 6.39 -11.21 -1.10
C ALA A 132 5.72 -12.59 -1.13
N LYS A 133 4.73 -12.85 -0.27
CA LYS A 133 3.95 -14.12 -0.30
C LYS A 133 3.19 -14.30 -1.60
N GLY A 134 2.73 -13.20 -2.20
CA GLY A 134 2.15 -13.15 -3.53
C GLY A 134 3.14 -13.25 -4.68
N HIS A 135 4.43 -13.46 -4.42
CA HIS A 135 5.51 -13.41 -5.41
C HIS A 135 5.67 -12.04 -6.09
N CYS A 136 5.14 -10.97 -5.47
CA CYS A 136 5.08 -9.63 -6.04
C CYS A 136 4.51 -9.59 -7.47
N ARG A 137 3.63 -10.54 -7.81
CA ARG A 137 3.14 -10.70 -9.19
C ARG A 137 2.41 -9.47 -9.70
N TRP A 138 1.73 -8.74 -8.81
CA TRP A 138 1.12 -7.46 -9.17
C TRP A 138 2.16 -6.43 -9.63
N LEU A 139 3.25 -6.24 -8.88
CA LEU A 139 4.32 -5.31 -9.28
C LEU A 139 5.00 -5.76 -10.57
N ARG A 140 5.31 -7.05 -10.71
CA ARG A 140 5.91 -7.59 -11.93
C ARG A 140 5.06 -7.25 -13.16
N HIS A 141 3.76 -7.49 -13.05
CA HIS A 141 2.84 -7.17 -14.13
C HIS A 141 2.75 -5.66 -14.37
N CYS A 142 2.67 -4.82 -13.33
CA CYS A 142 2.76 -3.36 -13.52
C CYS A 142 4.01 -2.93 -14.29
N LEU A 143 5.16 -3.54 -14.02
CA LEU A 143 6.42 -3.23 -14.71
C LEU A 143 6.41 -3.72 -16.18
N GLU A 144 5.80 -4.88 -16.45
CA GLU A 144 5.59 -5.39 -17.83
C GLU A 144 4.74 -4.43 -18.66
N MET A 145 3.74 -3.78 -18.06
CA MET A 145 2.91 -2.77 -18.73
C MET A 145 3.69 -1.50 -19.14
N GLN A 146 4.93 -1.33 -18.66
CA GLN A 146 5.80 -0.18 -18.95
C GLN A 146 5.10 1.19 -18.76
N PRO A 147 4.47 1.46 -17.60
CA PRO A 147 3.85 2.74 -17.35
C PRO A 147 4.91 3.84 -17.29
N ARG A 148 4.56 5.03 -17.79
CA ARG A 148 5.38 6.23 -17.62
C ARG A 148 5.44 6.69 -16.17
N TYR A 149 4.40 6.35 -15.41
CA TYR A 149 4.31 6.60 -13.97
C TYR A 149 3.51 5.51 -13.28
N LEU A 150 4.06 4.92 -12.23
CA LEU A 150 3.41 3.93 -11.39
C LEU A 150 3.47 4.39 -9.94
N ALA A 151 2.33 4.48 -9.26
CA ALA A 151 2.25 4.69 -7.82
C ALA A 151 1.40 3.61 -7.15
N LEU A 152 2.00 2.92 -6.19
CA LEU A 152 1.35 1.88 -5.39
C LEU A 152 1.24 2.32 -3.94
N LEU A 153 0.03 2.31 -3.38
CA LEU A 153 -0.19 2.53 -1.95
C LEU A 153 0.00 1.21 -1.21
N LEU A 154 1.04 1.10 -0.38
CA LEU A 154 1.40 -0.16 0.29
C LEU A 154 1.77 0.09 1.76
N SER A 155 2.01 -0.99 2.50
CA SER A 155 2.66 -0.90 3.81
C SER A 155 4.04 -0.27 3.68
N ALA A 156 4.42 0.61 4.60
CA ALA A 156 5.77 1.20 4.63
C ALA A 156 6.88 0.15 4.85
N GLU A 157 6.52 -1.01 5.42
CA GLU A 157 7.44 -2.13 5.65
C GLU A 157 7.49 -3.11 4.47
N TRP A 158 6.64 -2.92 3.45
CA TRP A 158 6.60 -3.76 2.25
C TRP A 158 7.99 -4.02 1.64
N PRO A 159 8.88 -3.02 1.43
CA PRO A 159 10.16 -3.25 0.76
C PRO A 159 11.18 -4.04 1.60
N PHE A 160 10.90 -4.34 2.88
CA PHE A 160 11.84 -5.06 3.74
C PHE A 160 11.82 -6.57 3.53
N ALA A 161 10.83 -7.10 2.80
CA ALA A 161 10.72 -8.53 2.59
C ALA A 161 11.77 -9.06 1.59
N ARG A 162 12.46 -10.13 1.98
CA ARG A 162 13.50 -10.81 1.19
C ARG A 162 13.09 -12.17 0.63
N GLN A 163 11.79 -12.46 0.65
CA GLN A 163 11.24 -13.76 0.22
C GLN A 163 10.78 -13.69 -1.24
N ASN A 164 10.74 -14.83 -1.91
CA ASN A 164 10.19 -14.99 -3.27
C ASN A 164 10.76 -14.00 -4.30
N GLY A 165 12.05 -13.64 -4.15
CA GLY A 165 12.77 -12.78 -5.09
C GLY A 165 12.36 -11.31 -5.08
N MET A 166 11.69 -10.85 -4.01
CA MET A 166 11.28 -9.46 -3.85
C MET A 166 12.48 -8.49 -3.73
N ASP A 167 13.55 -8.91 -3.05
CA ASP A 167 14.78 -8.13 -2.93
C ASP A 167 15.49 -7.98 -4.28
N ALA A 168 15.59 -9.08 -5.04
CA ALA A 168 16.11 -9.05 -6.40
C ALA A 168 15.26 -8.16 -7.33
N LEU A 169 13.93 -8.27 -7.24
CA LEU A 169 13.00 -7.46 -8.04
C LEU A 169 13.17 -5.96 -7.75
N LEU A 170 13.29 -5.57 -6.48
CA LEU A 170 13.49 -4.17 -6.10
C LEU A 170 14.91 -3.67 -6.38
N ALA A 171 15.91 -4.55 -6.42
CA ALA A 171 17.26 -4.18 -6.84
C ALA A 171 17.34 -3.96 -8.36
N GLU A 172 16.61 -4.76 -9.14
CA GLU A 172 16.53 -4.62 -10.61
C GLU A 172 15.64 -3.43 -11.02
N HIS A 173 14.52 -3.24 -10.32
CA HIS A 173 13.55 -2.19 -10.58
C HIS A 173 13.28 -1.35 -9.31
N PRO A 174 14.26 -0.54 -8.87
CA PRO A 174 14.08 0.31 -7.70
C PRO A 174 12.98 1.35 -7.95
N TYR A 175 12.16 1.61 -6.93
CA TYR A 175 11.24 2.74 -6.98
C TYR A 175 12.04 4.04 -6.98
N SER A 176 11.53 5.03 -7.71
CA SER A 176 12.10 6.37 -7.79
C SER A 176 11.92 7.15 -6.50
N ILE A 177 10.72 7.09 -5.92
CA ILE A 177 10.35 7.89 -4.75
C ILE A 177 9.51 7.06 -3.79
N GLU A 178 9.84 7.10 -2.50
CA GLU A 178 8.97 6.66 -1.41
C GLU A 178 8.38 7.88 -0.72
N TYR A 179 7.05 8.01 -0.74
CA TYR A 179 6.33 9.00 0.07
C TYR A 179 5.79 8.34 1.33
N LYS A 180 6.46 8.57 2.46
CA LYS A 180 6.03 8.10 3.78
C LYS A 180 4.83 8.88 4.26
N ILE A 181 3.74 8.19 4.53
CA ILE A 181 2.50 8.78 5.03
C ILE A 181 2.64 8.95 6.54
N CYS A 182 2.69 10.20 7.02
CA CYS A 182 2.98 10.50 8.43
C CYS A 182 1.76 10.37 9.35
N TRP A 183 0.59 10.00 8.83
CA TRP A 183 -0.58 9.57 9.60
C TRP A 183 -0.85 8.08 9.36
N LYS A 184 -1.82 7.51 10.08
CA LYS A 184 -2.27 6.14 9.80
C LYS A 184 -3.54 6.18 8.97
N ILE A 185 -3.63 5.32 7.96
CA ILE A 185 -4.78 5.25 7.06
C ILE A 185 -5.78 4.28 7.65
N ASP A 186 -6.99 4.75 7.92
CA ASP A 186 -8.09 3.92 8.35
C ASP A 186 -8.96 3.52 7.15
N PHE A 187 -8.60 2.41 6.50
CA PHE A 187 -9.32 1.90 5.32
C PHE A 187 -10.75 1.42 5.64
N ARG A 188 -11.05 1.13 6.92
CA ARG A 188 -12.31 0.48 7.34
C ARG A 188 -13.16 1.35 8.28
N GLY A 189 -12.68 2.52 8.67
CA GLY A 189 -13.37 3.39 9.62
C GLY A 189 -13.41 2.83 11.05
N LEU A 190 -12.47 1.96 11.42
CA LEU A 190 -12.44 1.29 12.72
C LEU A 190 -11.63 2.04 13.79
N GLY A 191 -10.97 3.14 13.44
CA GLY A 191 -10.26 4.04 14.36
C GLY A 191 -8.91 3.54 14.88
N ASN A 192 -8.52 2.29 14.59
CA ASN A 192 -7.24 1.73 15.05
C ASN A 192 -6.46 1.00 13.94
N PRO A 193 -5.98 1.73 12.90
CA PRO A 193 -5.15 1.14 11.88
C PRO A 193 -3.82 0.58 12.44
N ALA A 194 -3.54 -0.68 12.13
CA ALA A 194 -2.36 -1.39 12.65
C ALA A 194 -1.07 -1.00 11.91
N GLN A 195 -1.14 -0.66 10.63
CA GLN A 195 0.02 -0.51 9.75
C GLN A 195 0.28 0.95 9.38
N ARG A 196 1.55 1.25 9.10
CA ARG A 196 1.98 2.50 8.44
C ARG A 196 2.03 2.25 6.94
N ASN A 197 1.71 3.27 6.15
CA ASN A 197 1.65 3.16 4.70
C ASN A 197 2.63 4.13 4.03
N SER A 198 3.02 3.82 2.81
CA SER A 198 3.78 4.67 1.91
C SER A 198 3.21 4.57 0.50
N TRP A 199 3.37 5.63 -0.29
CA TRP A 199 3.32 5.49 -1.75
C TRP A 199 4.71 5.14 -2.26
N PHE A 200 4.80 4.08 -3.07
CA PHE A 200 6.00 3.72 -3.81
C PHE A 200 5.79 4.11 -5.26
N VAL A 201 6.67 4.96 -5.78
CA VAL A 201 6.53 5.58 -7.11
C VAL A 201 7.68 5.17 -8.01
N TRP A 202 7.37 4.67 -9.21
CA TRP A 202 8.32 4.50 -10.31
C TRP A 202 8.00 5.51 -11.40
N ARG A 203 9.00 6.27 -11.82
CA ARG A 203 8.89 7.22 -12.94
C ARG A 203 9.79 6.76 -14.07
N GLU A 204 9.27 6.82 -15.29
CA GLU A 204 10.07 6.61 -16.49
C GLU A 204 11.24 7.60 -16.54
N GLY A 205 12.41 7.10 -16.93
CA GLY A 205 13.62 7.91 -17.06
C GLY A 205 14.29 8.30 -15.75
N TRP A 206 13.83 7.79 -14.60
CA TRP A 206 14.53 8.01 -13.33
C TRP A 206 15.87 7.25 -13.30
N ALA A 207 16.96 7.99 -13.19
CA ALA A 207 18.33 7.43 -13.22
C ALA A 207 19.08 7.57 -11.87
N GLY A 208 18.37 7.89 -10.78
CA GLY A 208 18.97 8.13 -9.46
C GLY A 208 18.60 7.07 -8.42
N GLU A 209 19.26 7.15 -7.26
CA GLU A 209 18.86 6.39 -6.07
C GLU A 209 17.43 6.73 -5.63
N PRO A 210 16.71 5.79 -4.99
CA PRO A 210 15.40 6.06 -4.42
C PRO A 210 15.42 7.24 -3.44
N VAL A 211 14.44 8.13 -3.59
CA VAL A 211 14.32 9.31 -2.74
C VAL A 211 13.17 9.13 -1.75
N THR A 212 13.43 9.33 -0.46
CA THR A 212 12.35 9.36 0.54
C THR A 212 11.83 10.78 0.77
N ARG A 213 10.51 10.92 0.82
CA ARG A 213 9.76 12.14 1.17
C ARG A 213 8.67 11.82 2.19
N ARG A 214 8.12 12.85 2.81
CA ARG A 214 7.06 12.74 3.83
C ARG A 214 5.81 13.45 3.34
N LEU A 215 4.67 12.80 3.52
CA LEU A 215 3.35 13.39 3.32
C LEU A 215 2.70 13.62 4.68
N PHE A 216 2.06 14.77 4.83
CA PHE A 216 1.29 15.15 6.02
C PHE A 216 -0.18 15.29 5.66
N LYS A 217 -1.06 15.14 6.66
CA LYS A 217 -2.49 15.39 6.47
C LYS A 217 -2.68 16.91 6.29
N GLU A 218 -3.47 17.32 5.31
CA GLU A 218 -3.73 18.74 5.02
C GLU A 218 -4.46 19.46 6.18
N VAL A 219 -5.11 18.71 7.07
CA VAL A 219 -5.83 19.25 8.22
C VAL A 219 -5.01 18.98 9.48
N GLN A 220 -4.69 20.07 10.19
CA GLN A 220 -4.12 20.04 11.53
C GLN A 220 -5.11 19.34 12.47
N ASP A 221 -4.64 18.40 13.29
CA ASP A 221 -5.50 17.69 14.23
C ASP A 221 -6.15 18.70 15.20
N PRO A 222 -7.49 18.86 15.22
CA PRO A 222 -8.13 19.80 16.15
C PRO A 222 -7.85 19.44 17.62
N ALA A 223 -7.44 18.20 17.93
CA ALA A 223 -7.01 17.82 19.27
C ALA A 223 -5.66 18.44 19.69
N GLN A 224 -4.84 18.93 18.76
CA GLN A 224 -3.58 19.64 19.06
C GLN A 224 -3.77 21.12 19.39
N GLU A 225 -4.92 21.73 19.09
CA GLU A 225 -5.19 23.12 19.46
C GLU A 225 -5.45 23.32 20.96
N VAL A 226 -5.79 22.25 21.70
CA VAL A 226 -6.13 22.32 23.14
C VAL A 226 -4.89 22.32 24.05
N LEU A 227 -3.67 22.29 23.48
CA LEU A 227 -2.40 22.24 24.23
C LEU A 227 -1.49 23.46 24.00
N LEU A 228 -1.98 24.53 23.38
CA LEU A 228 -1.29 25.82 23.22
C LEU A 228 -2.10 26.94 23.89
#